data_AF-A0A6G0IGY2-F1
#
_entry.id   AF-A0A6G0IGY2-F1
#
_cell.length_a   1.000
_cell.length_b   1.000
_cell.length_c   1.000
_cell.angle_alpha   90.00
_cell.angle_beta   90.00
_cell.angle_gamma   90.00
#
_symmetry.space_group_name_H-M   'P 1'
#
loop_
_entity.id
_entity.type
_entity.pdbx_description
1 polymer ?
#
loop_
_entity_poly.entity_id
_entity_poly.type
_entity_poly.pdbx_seq_one_letter_code
_entity_poly.pdbx_strand_id
1 'polypeptide(L)'
;MRTRTSKSRNSWNTKPSLLQIKAEIQHYDAIEQEIDDIKPIIAVGTTALSTEPLKVTLRLETKAWKKLLCKYLRERYKKIMIDNNINFNKYLTHLSHPVVNMEDVRQTMGALSKLRDAEIQTDMTLISIEEAYEILTKYDEVTIRETEGVCNLRQSFKKLETKARSVQYELVRMQPMFKQNLLEGVSTFQNAVGTFLEQYDSEGPMADGIAPQEASCRLRNFQVRFEELWKNFNTYTSGEQLLGLPVTNYDCLEKKKKELDLLQKLYGLYDAVMSKIQGYYGILWTDVDIEKINSELLEFQNRCRKLPKGLKDWQAFQDLKKTIDDFSESCPLLEMMANKSMMMRHWGRITDLTGHKFEVESDTFTLQNIMEAPLLKYKDDIEDICISAVKEKDIDAKLSQVKEVWSSQTLSLDDIQG
;
A
#
# COMPACT_ATOMS: atom_id res chain seq x y z
N MET A 1 -2.04 -28.61 50.92
CA MET A 1 -1.81 -27.32 50.22
C MET A 1 -0.56 -27.29 49.32
N ARG A 2 0.58 -27.92 49.66
CA ARG A 2 1.81 -27.91 48.81
C ARG A 2 1.82 -28.88 47.61
N THR A 3 0.86 -29.79 47.49
CA THR A 3 0.72 -30.74 46.37
C THR A 3 -0.24 -30.27 45.27
N ARG A 4 -0.92 -29.15 45.47
CA ARG A 4 -1.93 -28.58 44.54
C ARG A 4 -1.32 -28.08 43.21
N THR A 5 0.01 -27.99 43.13
CA THR A 5 0.72 -27.21 42.11
C THR A 5 1.75 -27.96 41.27
N SER A 6 2.12 -29.22 41.57
CA SER A 6 3.20 -29.90 40.82
C SER A 6 2.72 -30.92 39.78
N LYS A 7 1.76 -31.80 40.14
CA LYS A 7 1.21 -32.80 39.19
C LYS A 7 0.21 -32.22 38.21
N SER A 8 -0.62 -31.27 38.63
CA SER A 8 -1.55 -30.55 37.74
C SER A 8 -0.78 -29.66 36.76
N ARG A 9 0.22 -28.91 37.20
CA ARG A 9 0.88 -27.92 36.32
C ARG A 9 1.62 -28.53 35.11
N ASN A 10 2.04 -29.79 35.20
CA ASN A 10 2.71 -30.49 34.09
C ASN A 10 1.78 -31.17 33.08
N SER A 11 0.54 -31.55 33.44
CA SER A 11 -0.41 -32.16 32.48
C SER A 11 -1.29 -31.15 31.74
N TRP A 12 -1.52 -29.97 32.33
CA TRP A 12 -2.40 -28.93 31.79
C TRP A 12 -1.69 -27.91 30.86
N ASN A 13 -0.37 -28.02 30.67
CA ASN A 13 0.38 -27.21 29.69
C ASN A 13 0.14 -27.67 28.23
N THR A 14 -0.36 -28.88 28.03
CA THR A 14 -0.82 -29.43 26.76
C THR A 14 -2.34 -29.44 26.79
N LYS A 15 -3.01 -28.51 26.08
CA LYS A 15 -4.48 -28.42 25.95
C LYS A 15 -5.12 -29.82 25.91
N PRO A 16 -5.72 -30.32 27.00
CA PRO A 16 -6.11 -31.73 27.08
C PRO A 16 -7.28 -32.01 26.14
N SER A 17 -7.24 -33.20 25.53
CA SER A 17 -8.32 -33.70 24.68
C SER A 17 -9.58 -33.98 25.50
N LEU A 18 -10.74 -33.98 24.83
CA LEU A 18 -12.01 -34.30 25.47
C LEU A 18 -12.00 -35.68 26.15
N LEU A 19 -11.36 -36.66 25.50
CA LEU A 19 -11.15 -38.00 26.04
C LEU A 19 -10.35 -37.97 27.37
N GLN A 20 -9.27 -37.20 27.43
CA GLN A 20 -8.46 -37.07 28.64
C GLN A 20 -9.24 -36.42 29.78
N ILE A 21 -10.03 -35.38 29.49
CA ILE A 21 -10.87 -34.72 30.50
C ILE A 21 -11.93 -35.69 31.02
N LYS A 22 -12.56 -36.47 30.13
CA LYS A 22 -13.55 -37.50 30.51
C LYS A 22 -12.91 -38.57 31.41
N ALA A 23 -11.73 -39.06 31.05
CA ALA A 23 -10.99 -40.05 31.84
C ALA A 23 -10.60 -39.51 33.23
N GLU A 24 -10.19 -38.25 33.32
CA GLU A 24 -9.83 -37.61 34.59
C GLU A 24 -11.07 -37.43 35.49
N ILE A 25 -12.23 -37.06 34.93
CA ILE A 25 -13.49 -37.00 35.70
C ILE A 25 -13.86 -38.39 36.24
N GLN A 26 -13.76 -39.42 35.41
CA GLN A 26 -14.00 -40.81 35.82
C GLN A 26 -13.00 -41.31 36.87
N HIS A 27 -11.75 -40.83 36.83
CA HIS A 27 -10.77 -41.12 37.86
C HIS A 27 -11.21 -40.58 39.23
N TYR A 28 -11.75 -39.35 39.28
CA TYR A 28 -12.32 -38.83 40.53
C TYR A 28 -13.64 -39.53 40.94
N ASP A 29 -14.39 -40.13 40.02
CA ASP A 29 -15.51 -41.03 40.38
C ASP A 29 -14.98 -42.28 41.12
N ALA A 30 -13.89 -42.89 40.62
CA ALA A 30 -13.26 -44.04 41.26
C ALA A 30 -12.68 -43.69 42.65
N ILE A 31 -12.03 -42.53 42.79
CA ILE A 31 -11.53 -42.06 44.09
C ILE A 31 -12.68 -41.84 45.08
N GLU A 32 -13.83 -41.32 44.65
CA GLU A 32 -15.00 -41.18 45.52
C GLU A 32 -15.52 -42.53 46.04
N GLN A 33 -15.51 -43.57 45.19
CA GLN A 33 -15.83 -44.94 45.61
C GLN A 33 -14.83 -45.47 46.65
N GLU A 34 -13.52 -45.27 46.41
CA GLU A 34 -12.48 -45.66 47.37
C GLU A 34 -12.64 -44.94 48.73
N ILE A 35 -13.03 -43.66 48.72
CA ILE A 35 -13.32 -42.90 49.95
C ILE A 35 -14.55 -43.48 50.67
N ASP A 36 -15.57 -43.89 49.94
CA ASP A 36 -16.78 -44.48 50.51
C ASP A 36 -16.49 -45.85 51.15
N ASP A 37 -15.55 -46.62 50.62
CA ASP A 37 -15.13 -47.93 51.15
C ASP A 37 -14.29 -47.86 52.44
N ILE A 38 -13.72 -46.70 52.80
CA ILE A 38 -12.96 -46.54 54.05
C ILE A 38 -13.89 -46.81 55.26
N LYS A 39 -13.44 -47.59 56.25
CA LYS A 39 -14.26 -47.89 57.44
C LYS A 39 -14.52 -46.63 58.27
N PRO A 40 -15.76 -46.36 58.72
CA PRO A 40 -16.11 -45.14 59.47
C PRO A 40 -15.34 -44.95 60.79
N ILE A 41 -14.96 -46.07 61.42
CA ILE A 41 -14.22 -46.11 62.68
C ILE A 41 -13.08 -47.11 62.54
N ILE A 42 -11.87 -46.68 62.89
CA ILE A 42 -10.67 -47.52 62.93
C ILE A 42 -10.20 -47.60 64.38
N ALA A 43 -10.20 -48.81 64.95
CA ALA A 43 -9.68 -49.03 66.30
C ALA A 43 -8.14 -49.01 66.29
N VAL A 44 -7.54 -48.17 67.14
CA VAL A 44 -6.08 -48.03 67.31
C VAL A 44 -5.76 -48.19 68.79
N GLY A 45 -5.43 -49.43 69.18
CA GLY A 45 -5.13 -49.79 70.58
C GLY A 45 -6.32 -49.50 71.50
N THR A 46 -6.13 -48.60 72.47
CA THR A 46 -7.16 -48.18 73.44
C THR A 46 -8.03 -47.01 72.96
N THR A 47 -7.82 -46.52 71.74
CA THR A 47 -8.54 -45.36 71.17
C THR A 47 -9.19 -45.69 69.83
N ALA A 48 -10.23 -44.95 69.43
CA ALA A 48 -10.91 -45.12 68.17
C ALA A 48 -10.80 -43.85 67.32
N LEU A 49 -10.38 -44.00 66.06
CA LEU A 49 -10.27 -42.92 65.09
C LEU A 49 -11.56 -42.86 64.25
N SER A 50 -12.27 -41.73 64.30
CA SER A 50 -13.38 -41.45 63.40
C SER A 50 -12.86 -40.89 62.07
N THR A 51 -13.16 -41.56 60.96
CA THR A 51 -12.73 -41.14 59.62
C THR A 51 -13.73 -40.23 58.93
N GLU A 52 -14.92 -40.01 59.50
CA GLU A 52 -16.00 -39.27 58.83
C GLU A 52 -15.63 -37.84 58.43
N PRO A 53 -14.97 -37.02 59.28
CA PRO A 53 -14.54 -35.68 58.89
C PRO A 53 -13.53 -35.69 57.73
N LEU A 54 -12.67 -36.70 57.67
CA LEU A 54 -11.73 -36.90 56.59
C LEU A 54 -12.46 -37.28 55.29
N LYS A 55 -13.42 -38.21 55.34
CA LYS A 55 -14.25 -38.59 54.19
C LYS A 55 -14.97 -37.38 53.60
N VAL A 56 -15.62 -36.57 54.44
CA VAL A 56 -16.32 -35.36 54.00
C VAL A 56 -15.36 -34.40 53.30
N THR A 57 -14.19 -34.16 53.89
CA THR A 57 -13.19 -33.25 53.31
C THR A 57 -12.65 -33.77 51.97
N LEU A 58 -12.36 -35.08 51.86
CA LEU A 58 -11.89 -35.68 50.62
C LEU A 58 -12.96 -35.64 49.52
N ARG A 59 -14.23 -35.96 49.84
CA ARG A 59 -15.35 -35.83 48.89
C ARG A 59 -15.57 -34.39 48.43
N LEU A 60 -15.39 -33.41 49.31
CA LEU A 60 -15.49 -32.00 48.93
C LEU A 60 -14.38 -31.61 47.95
N GLU A 61 -13.16 -32.10 48.16
CA GLU A 61 -12.04 -31.85 47.26
C GLU A 61 -12.23 -32.55 45.91
N THR A 62 -12.68 -33.81 45.85
CA THR A 62 -12.97 -34.51 44.59
C THR A 62 -14.05 -33.81 43.78
N LYS A 63 -15.14 -33.39 44.44
CA LYS A 63 -16.19 -32.57 43.82
C LYS A 63 -15.67 -31.23 43.31
N ALA A 64 -14.77 -30.58 44.06
CA ALA A 64 -14.14 -29.34 43.62
C ALA A 64 -13.28 -29.53 42.36
N TRP A 65 -12.54 -30.64 42.25
CA TRP A 65 -11.78 -30.99 41.05
C TRP A 65 -12.70 -31.26 39.84
N LYS A 66 -13.74 -32.09 40.00
CA LYS A 66 -14.73 -32.33 38.93
C LYS A 66 -15.37 -31.03 38.45
N LYS A 67 -15.75 -30.14 39.38
CA LYS A 67 -16.32 -28.82 39.05
C LYS A 67 -15.34 -27.92 38.29
N LEU A 68 -14.05 -27.96 38.63
CA LEU A 68 -13.02 -27.21 37.91
C LEU A 68 -12.86 -27.73 36.46
N LEU A 69 -12.89 -29.05 36.26
CA LEU A 69 -12.83 -29.69 34.95
C LEU A 69 -14.05 -29.33 34.09
N CYS A 70 -15.25 -29.41 34.67
CA CYS A 70 -16.50 -29.00 34.01
C CYS A 70 -16.47 -27.50 33.64
N LYS A 71 -15.97 -26.63 34.53
CA LYS A 71 -15.82 -25.20 34.23
C LYS A 71 -14.88 -24.97 33.04
N TYR A 72 -13.72 -25.62 33.02
CA TYR A 72 -12.78 -25.53 31.90
C TYR A 72 -13.42 -25.99 30.58
N LEU A 73 -14.12 -27.12 30.61
CA LEU A 73 -14.80 -27.70 29.45
C LEU A 73 -15.87 -26.73 28.90
N ARG A 74 -16.70 -26.18 29.79
CA ARG A 74 -17.74 -25.21 29.45
C ARG A 74 -17.17 -23.95 28.80
N GLU A 75 -16.16 -23.32 29.40
CA GLU A 75 -15.55 -22.11 28.85
C GLU A 75 -14.95 -22.35 27.45
N ARG A 76 -14.27 -23.47 27.28
CA ARG A 76 -13.65 -23.86 26.01
C ARG A 76 -14.69 -24.08 24.92
N TYR A 77 -15.66 -24.96 25.15
CA TYR A 77 -16.61 -25.38 24.11
C TYR A 77 -17.69 -24.33 23.85
N LYS A 78 -18.02 -23.48 24.83
CA LYS A 78 -18.85 -22.29 24.61
C LYS A 78 -18.20 -21.33 23.62
N LYS A 79 -16.89 -21.08 23.73
CA LYS A 79 -16.16 -20.23 22.79
C LYS A 79 -16.17 -20.83 21.38
N ILE A 80 -15.83 -22.11 21.25
CA ILE A 80 -15.81 -22.81 19.96
C ILE A 80 -17.21 -22.79 19.29
N MET A 81 -18.27 -22.99 20.07
CA MET A 81 -19.66 -22.89 19.59
C MET A 81 -19.99 -21.49 19.05
N ILE A 82 -19.64 -20.43 19.79
CA ILE A 82 -19.90 -19.04 19.36
C ILE A 82 -19.14 -18.73 18.07
N ASP A 83 -17.86 -19.07 18.00
CA ASP A 83 -17.01 -18.82 16.83
C ASP A 83 -17.55 -19.52 15.57
N ASN A 84 -18.00 -20.79 15.71
CA ASN A 84 -18.63 -21.52 14.61
C ASN A 84 -19.97 -20.89 14.18
N ASN A 85 -20.81 -20.48 15.13
CA ASN A 85 -22.08 -19.84 14.79
C ASN A 85 -21.88 -18.51 14.03
N ILE A 86 -20.88 -17.70 14.42
CA ILE A 86 -20.50 -16.47 13.69
C ILE A 86 -20.06 -16.82 12.27
N ASN A 87 -19.21 -17.83 12.11
CA ASN A 87 -18.76 -18.28 10.79
C ASN A 87 -19.92 -18.77 9.92
N PHE A 88 -20.85 -19.54 10.47
CA PHE A 88 -22.02 -20.02 9.73
C PHE A 88 -22.89 -18.87 9.25
N ASN A 89 -23.16 -17.89 10.10
CA ASN A 89 -23.92 -16.70 9.72
C ASN A 89 -23.21 -15.90 8.63
N LYS A 90 -21.88 -15.74 8.70
CA LYS A 90 -21.09 -15.09 7.65
C LYS A 90 -21.25 -15.78 6.29
N TYR A 91 -21.15 -17.11 6.26
CA TYR A 91 -21.36 -17.87 5.01
C TYR A 91 -22.80 -17.80 4.53
N LEU A 92 -23.79 -17.87 5.43
CA LEU A 92 -25.21 -17.73 5.09
C LEU A 92 -25.51 -16.36 4.46
N THR A 93 -24.99 -15.27 5.03
CA THR A 93 -25.15 -13.93 4.46
C THR A 93 -24.52 -13.85 3.07
N HIS A 94 -23.31 -14.38 2.90
CA HIS A 94 -22.62 -14.37 1.60
C HIS A 94 -23.37 -15.18 0.55
N LEU A 95 -23.77 -16.42 0.86
CA LEU A 95 -24.51 -17.30 -0.06
C LEU A 95 -25.96 -16.84 -0.32
N SER A 96 -26.47 -15.90 0.47
CA SER A 96 -27.80 -15.31 0.24
C SER A 96 -27.76 -14.11 -0.69
N HIS A 97 -26.58 -13.60 -1.03
CA HIS A 97 -26.44 -12.55 -2.03
C HIS A 97 -26.80 -13.08 -3.42
N PRO A 98 -27.64 -12.39 -4.21
CA PRO A 98 -27.99 -12.82 -5.56
C PRO A 98 -26.77 -12.80 -6.47
N VAL A 99 -26.63 -13.82 -7.31
CA VAL A 99 -25.54 -13.92 -8.28
C VAL A 99 -25.99 -13.29 -9.59
N VAL A 100 -25.45 -12.12 -9.93
CA VAL A 100 -25.85 -11.34 -11.11
C VAL A 100 -24.76 -11.32 -12.17
N ASN A 101 -23.49 -11.26 -11.76
CA ASN A 101 -22.35 -11.12 -12.66
C ASN A 101 -21.26 -12.19 -12.41
N MET A 102 -20.24 -12.22 -13.26
CA MET A 102 -19.13 -13.19 -13.17
C MET A 102 -18.29 -13.05 -11.89
N GLU A 103 -18.20 -11.84 -11.31
CA GLU A 103 -17.53 -11.63 -10.03
C GLU A 103 -18.32 -12.28 -8.89
N ASP A 104 -19.64 -12.14 -8.89
CA ASP A 104 -20.52 -12.79 -7.91
C ASP A 104 -20.42 -14.33 -8.01
N VAL A 105 -20.35 -14.86 -9.23
CA VAL A 105 -20.12 -16.31 -9.47
C VAL A 105 -18.79 -16.72 -8.84
N ARG A 106 -17.71 -15.96 -9.08
CA ARG A 106 -16.38 -16.24 -8.54
C ARG A 106 -16.36 -16.24 -7.01
N GLN A 107 -16.93 -15.21 -6.39
CA GLN A 107 -16.97 -15.09 -4.92
C GLN A 107 -17.81 -16.21 -4.29
N THR A 108 -18.97 -16.50 -4.89
CA THR A 108 -19.88 -17.55 -4.41
C THR A 108 -19.25 -18.94 -4.55
N MET A 109 -18.67 -19.26 -5.71
CA MET A 109 -17.94 -20.52 -5.93
C MET A 109 -16.75 -20.67 -4.97
N GLY A 110 -16.01 -19.58 -4.73
CA GLY A 110 -14.91 -19.58 -3.76
C GLY A 110 -15.40 -19.83 -2.33
N ALA A 111 -16.55 -19.29 -1.94
CA ALA A 111 -17.16 -19.57 -0.64
C ALA A 111 -17.66 -21.01 -0.52
N LEU A 112 -18.30 -21.55 -1.56
CA LEU A 112 -18.74 -22.95 -1.63
C LEU A 112 -17.57 -23.93 -1.56
N SER A 113 -16.47 -23.64 -2.26
CA SER A 113 -15.24 -24.45 -2.20
C SER A 113 -14.68 -24.47 -0.78
N LYS A 114 -14.50 -23.30 -0.15
CA LYS A 114 -13.99 -23.22 1.24
C LYS A 114 -14.91 -23.93 2.23
N LEU A 115 -16.23 -23.84 2.04
CA LEU A 115 -17.20 -24.54 2.87
C LEU A 115 -17.04 -26.06 2.73
N ARG A 116 -16.90 -26.56 1.50
CA ARG A 116 -16.69 -27.98 1.20
C ARG A 116 -15.38 -28.49 1.79
N ASP A 117 -14.29 -27.73 1.65
CA ASP A 117 -12.98 -28.10 2.20
C ASP A 117 -13.00 -28.17 3.74
N ALA A 118 -13.81 -27.34 4.38
CA ALA A 118 -13.96 -27.27 5.83
C ALA A 118 -15.08 -28.17 6.39
N GLU A 119 -15.88 -28.84 5.55
CA GLU A 119 -17.11 -29.54 5.94
C GLU A 119 -16.86 -30.62 6.99
N ILE A 120 -15.91 -31.53 6.70
CA ILE A 120 -15.54 -32.64 7.59
C ILE A 120 -15.01 -32.11 8.93
N GLN A 121 -14.10 -31.14 8.88
CA GLN A 121 -13.49 -30.56 10.08
C GLN A 121 -14.56 -29.86 10.93
N THR A 122 -15.50 -29.17 10.29
CA THR A 122 -16.61 -28.50 10.98
C THR A 122 -17.51 -29.52 11.66
N ASP A 123 -17.92 -30.59 10.96
CA ASP A 123 -18.77 -31.64 11.52
C ASP A 123 -18.10 -32.33 12.73
N MET A 124 -16.81 -32.65 12.64
CA MET A 124 -16.03 -33.18 13.78
C MET A 124 -16.01 -32.23 14.97
N THR A 125 -15.92 -30.91 14.75
CA THR A 125 -15.98 -29.93 15.84
C THR A 125 -17.37 -29.84 16.46
N LEU A 126 -18.44 -29.98 15.68
CA LEU A 126 -19.81 -30.01 16.20
C LEU A 126 -20.04 -31.24 17.07
N ILE A 127 -19.60 -32.42 16.63
CA ILE A 127 -19.64 -33.65 17.43
C ILE A 127 -18.89 -33.47 18.74
N SER A 128 -17.69 -32.89 18.70
CA SER A 128 -16.90 -32.61 19.91
C SER A 128 -17.61 -31.67 20.89
N ILE A 129 -18.40 -30.71 20.39
CA ILE A 129 -19.22 -29.82 21.24
C ILE A 129 -20.36 -30.63 21.87
N GLU A 130 -21.06 -31.45 21.08
CA GLU A 130 -22.16 -32.30 21.57
C GLU A 130 -21.67 -33.24 22.68
N GLU A 131 -20.55 -33.94 22.48
CA GLU A 131 -19.93 -34.81 23.48
C GLU A 131 -19.48 -34.05 24.74
N ALA A 132 -18.95 -32.83 24.58
CA ALA A 132 -18.55 -32.02 25.72
C ALA A 132 -19.75 -31.60 26.58
N TYR A 133 -20.85 -31.21 25.95
CA TYR A 133 -22.07 -30.85 26.68
C TYR A 133 -22.79 -32.07 27.25
N GLU A 134 -22.67 -33.25 26.66
CA GLU A 134 -23.13 -34.51 27.27
C GLU A 134 -22.38 -34.80 28.59
N ILE A 135 -21.06 -34.62 28.61
CA ILE A 135 -20.26 -34.74 29.85
C ILE A 135 -20.72 -33.70 30.87
N LEU A 136 -20.92 -32.44 30.47
CA LEU A 136 -21.38 -31.39 31.37
C LEU A 136 -22.74 -31.72 31.96
N THR A 137 -23.70 -32.20 31.17
CA THR A 137 -25.03 -32.60 31.66
C THR A 137 -24.97 -33.71 32.69
N LYS A 138 -23.97 -34.61 32.59
CA LYS A 138 -23.79 -35.71 33.56
C LYS A 138 -23.13 -35.26 34.88
N TYR A 139 -22.21 -34.30 34.84
CA TYR A 139 -21.33 -33.98 35.97
C TYR A 139 -21.45 -32.55 36.54
N ASP A 140 -22.25 -31.69 35.92
CA ASP A 140 -22.46 -30.30 36.33
C ASP A 140 -23.87 -29.81 35.92
N GLU A 141 -24.27 -28.65 36.41
CA GLU A 141 -25.56 -28.05 36.04
C GLU A 141 -25.45 -27.37 34.67
N VAL A 142 -26.18 -27.87 33.67
CA VAL A 142 -26.27 -27.23 32.34
C VAL A 142 -27.57 -26.46 32.24
N THR A 143 -27.49 -25.20 31.82
CA THR A 143 -28.68 -24.37 31.65
C THR A 143 -29.43 -24.75 30.37
N ILE A 144 -30.76 -24.57 30.35
CA ILE A 144 -31.58 -24.82 29.15
C ILE A 144 -31.05 -24.04 27.93
N ARG A 145 -30.58 -22.80 28.14
CA ARG A 145 -30.00 -21.96 27.09
C ARG A 145 -28.75 -22.57 26.45
N GLU A 146 -27.93 -23.28 27.22
CA GLU A 146 -26.73 -23.92 26.70
C GLU A 146 -27.09 -25.14 25.85
N THR A 147 -28.00 -25.99 26.34
CA THR A 147 -28.50 -27.15 25.59
C THR A 147 -29.17 -26.72 24.29
N GLU A 148 -29.99 -25.67 24.34
CA GLU A 148 -30.65 -25.09 23.16
C GLU A 148 -29.61 -24.47 22.21
N GLY A 149 -28.55 -23.84 22.72
CA GLY A 149 -27.44 -23.31 21.92
C GLY A 149 -26.73 -24.38 21.10
N VAL A 150 -26.44 -25.54 21.70
CA VAL A 150 -25.81 -26.68 21.01
C VAL A 150 -26.72 -27.22 19.90
N CYS A 151 -28.01 -27.43 20.22
CA CYS A 151 -29.00 -27.89 19.23
C CYS A 151 -29.15 -26.88 18.07
N ASN A 152 -29.24 -25.60 18.39
CA ASN A 152 -29.34 -24.53 17.40
C ASN A 152 -28.11 -24.46 16.49
N LEU A 153 -26.90 -24.71 17.02
CA LEU A 153 -25.69 -24.73 16.22
C LEU A 153 -25.75 -25.81 15.13
N ARG A 154 -26.18 -27.03 15.47
CA ARG A 154 -26.37 -28.14 14.54
C ARG A 154 -27.41 -27.80 13.46
N GLN A 155 -28.51 -27.19 13.88
CA GLN A 155 -29.55 -26.72 12.95
C GLN A 155 -29.04 -25.62 12.01
N SER A 156 -28.24 -24.67 12.52
CA SER A 156 -27.62 -23.60 11.71
C SER A 156 -26.67 -24.17 10.67
N PHE A 157 -25.85 -25.17 11.02
CA PHE A 157 -24.98 -25.84 10.07
C PHE A 157 -25.79 -26.54 8.97
N LYS A 158 -26.83 -27.29 9.33
CA LYS A 158 -27.72 -27.95 8.37
C LYS A 158 -28.45 -26.96 7.44
N LYS A 159 -28.87 -25.81 7.97
CA LYS A 159 -29.43 -24.71 7.15
C LYS A 159 -28.40 -24.19 6.15
N LEU A 160 -27.16 -24.02 6.58
CA LEU A 160 -26.05 -23.60 5.71
C LEU A 160 -25.76 -24.62 4.61
N GLU A 161 -25.67 -25.91 4.92
CA GLU A 161 -25.50 -26.97 3.92
C GLU A 161 -26.65 -26.98 2.90
N THR A 162 -27.89 -26.84 3.36
CA THR A 162 -29.07 -26.79 2.49
C THR A 162 -29.01 -25.57 1.56
N LYS A 163 -28.64 -24.40 2.09
CA LYS A 163 -28.46 -23.18 1.30
C LYS A 163 -27.32 -23.33 0.29
N ALA A 164 -26.18 -23.90 0.70
CA ALA A 164 -25.04 -24.14 -0.18
C ALA A 164 -25.40 -25.07 -1.35
N ARG A 165 -26.13 -26.16 -1.09
CA ARG A 165 -26.63 -27.06 -2.14
C ARG A 165 -27.60 -26.37 -3.09
N SER A 166 -28.51 -25.54 -2.56
CA SER A 166 -29.45 -24.76 -3.38
C SER A 166 -28.72 -23.79 -4.32
N VAL A 167 -27.76 -23.02 -3.77
CA VAL A 167 -26.95 -22.08 -4.56
C VAL A 167 -26.08 -22.81 -5.59
N GLN A 168 -25.50 -23.96 -5.23
CA GLN A 168 -24.76 -24.79 -6.19
C GLN A 168 -25.64 -25.22 -7.37
N TYR A 169 -26.89 -25.63 -7.12
CA TYR A 169 -27.84 -25.99 -8.17
C TYR A 169 -28.19 -24.79 -9.06
N GLU A 170 -28.44 -23.63 -8.46
CA GLU A 170 -28.69 -22.39 -9.21
C GLU A 170 -27.52 -22.00 -10.10
N LEU A 171 -26.28 -22.09 -9.60
CA LEU A 171 -25.07 -21.81 -10.37
C LEU A 171 -24.93 -22.75 -11.58
N VAL A 172 -25.15 -24.05 -11.40
CA VAL A 172 -25.14 -25.02 -12.50
C VAL A 172 -26.22 -24.70 -13.53
N ARG A 173 -27.42 -24.32 -13.08
CA ARG A 173 -28.52 -23.93 -13.98
C ARG A 173 -28.20 -22.68 -14.80
N MET A 174 -27.52 -21.69 -14.20
CA MET A 174 -27.16 -20.44 -14.86
C MET A 174 -25.90 -20.55 -15.73
N GLN A 175 -25.08 -21.59 -15.53
CA GLN A 175 -23.81 -21.79 -16.22
C GLN A 175 -23.88 -21.66 -17.75
N PRO A 176 -24.87 -22.24 -18.46
CA PRO A 176 -24.93 -22.12 -19.92
C PRO A 176 -25.10 -20.67 -20.39
N MET A 177 -25.95 -19.90 -19.69
CA MET A 177 -26.19 -18.48 -19.99
C MET A 177 -24.93 -17.65 -19.73
N PHE A 178 -24.26 -17.84 -18.60
CA PHE A 178 -23.00 -17.14 -18.30
C PHE A 178 -21.91 -17.48 -19.31
N LYS A 179 -21.82 -18.75 -19.74
CA LYS A 179 -20.90 -19.18 -20.78
C LYS A 179 -21.18 -18.49 -22.11
N GLN A 180 -22.44 -18.40 -22.53
CA GLN A 180 -22.82 -17.72 -23.77
C GLN A 180 -22.46 -16.22 -23.70
N ASN A 181 -22.87 -15.53 -22.63
CA ASN A 181 -22.58 -14.12 -22.43
C ASN A 181 -21.07 -13.84 -22.38
N LEU A 182 -20.29 -14.75 -21.77
CA LEU A 182 -18.84 -14.65 -21.73
C LEU A 182 -18.24 -14.76 -23.14
N LEU A 183 -18.65 -15.75 -23.93
CA LEU A 183 -18.13 -15.94 -25.29
C LEU A 183 -18.47 -14.76 -26.21
N GLU A 184 -19.68 -14.22 -26.11
CA GLU A 184 -20.07 -13.01 -26.84
C GLU A 184 -19.28 -11.78 -26.39
N GLY A 185 -19.06 -11.64 -25.08
CA GLY A 185 -18.22 -10.60 -24.50
C GLY A 185 -16.75 -10.69 -24.96
N VAL A 186 -16.17 -11.90 -24.98
CA VAL A 186 -14.81 -12.15 -25.47
C VAL A 186 -14.69 -11.80 -26.95
N SER A 187 -15.66 -12.20 -27.80
CA SER A 187 -15.67 -11.83 -29.22
C SER A 187 -15.74 -10.32 -29.42
N THR A 188 -16.58 -9.63 -28.65
CA THR A 188 -16.71 -8.16 -28.70
C THR A 188 -15.42 -7.49 -28.22
N PHE A 189 -14.81 -8.04 -27.16
CA PHE A 189 -13.55 -7.57 -26.61
C PHE A 189 -12.38 -7.73 -27.59
N GLN A 190 -12.30 -8.84 -28.33
CA GLN A 190 -11.29 -9.03 -29.38
C GLN A 190 -11.37 -7.93 -30.44
N ASN A 191 -12.58 -7.58 -30.88
CA ASN A 191 -12.79 -6.48 -31.82
C ASN A 191 -12.37 -5.13 -31.21
N ALA A 192 -12.75 -4.86 -29.95
CA ALA A 192 -12.38 -3.64 -29.24
C ALA A 192 -10.86 -3.48 -29.07
N VAL A 193 -10.15 -4.59 -28.79
CA VAL A 193 -8.68 -4.63 -28.73
C VAL A 193 -8.08 -4.33 -30.11
N GLY A 194 -8.61 -4.93 -31.18
CA GLY A 194 -8.20 -4.64 -32.55
C GLY A 194 -8.32 -3.15 -32.90
N THR A 195 -9.50 -2.57 -32.67
CA THR A 195 -9.75 -1.14 -32.92
C THR A 195 -8.86 -0.24 -32.07
N PHE A 196 -8.61 -0.60 -30.80
CA PHE A 196 -7.70 0.16 -29.94
C PHE A 196 -6.27 0.15 -30.49
N LEU A 197 -5.77 -1.00 -30.94
CA LEU A 197 -4.42 -1.12 -31.49
C LEU A 197 -4.26 -0.31 -32.77
N GLU A 198 -5.22 -0.39 -33.69
CA GLU A 198 -5.21 0.40 -34.93
C GLU A 198 -5.18 1.91 -34.64
N GLN A 199 -6.03 2.38 -33.72
CA GLN A 199 -6.06 3.79 -33.32
C GLN A 199 -4.80 4.21 -32.58
N TYR A 200 -4.23 3.32 -31.76
CA TYR A 200 -2.99 3.60 -31.05
C TYR A 200 -1.81 3.76 -32.03
N ASP A 201 -1.75 2.94 -33.07
CA ASP A 201 -0.68 3.01 -34.06
C ASP A 201 -0.84 4.24 -34.99
N SER A 202 -2.06 4.72 -35.25
CA SER A 202 -2.30 5.90 -36.10
C SER A 202 -2.30 7.24 -35.35
N GLU A 203 -2.88 7.28 -34.15
CA GLU A 203 -3.15 8.51 -33.39
C GLU A 203 -2.47 8.54 -32.02
N GLY A 204 -1.65 7.53 -31.71
CA GLY A 204 -1.00 7.38 -30.41
C GLY A 204 0.00 8.48 -30.06
N PRO A 205 0.54 8.42 -28.84
CA PRO A 205 1.53 9.37 -28.34
C PRO A 205 2.89 9.27 -29.02
N MET A 206 3.10 8.25 -29.88
CA MET A 206 4.33 8.03 -30.65
C MET A 206 4.22 8.47 -32.11
N ALA A 207 3.14 9.15 -32.51
CA ALA A 207 3.00 9.64 -33.88
C ALA A 207 4.11 10.65 -34.22
N ASP A 208 4.66 10.56 -35.44
CA ASP A 208 5.77 11.42 -35.87
C ASP A 208 5.36 12.90 -35.96
N GLY A 209 6.26 13.79 -35.53
CA GLY A 209 6.11 15.24 -35.69
C GLY A 209 5.15 15.93 -34.74
N ILE A 210 4.64 15.25 -33.71
CA ILE A 210 3.79 15.89 -32.68
C ILE A 210 4.63 16.58 -31.60
N ALA A 211 4.13 17.70 -31.08
CA ALA A 211 4.76 18.36 -29.94
C ALA A 211 4.69 17.47 -28.69
N PRO A 212 5.70 17.48 -27.81
CA PRO A 212 5.70 16.64 -26.61
C PRO A 212 4.50 16.85 -25.68
N GLN A 213 3.97 18.08 -25.61
CA GLN A 213 2.77 18.40 -24.81
C GLN A 213 1.51 17.71 -25.36
N GLU A 214 1.37 17.67 -26.69
CA GLU A 214 0.28 16.99 -27.38
C GLU A 214 0.41 15.47 -27.22
N ALA A 215 1.64 14.95 -27.29
CA ALA A 215 1.93 13.54 -27.03
C ALA A 215 1.54 13.12 -25.59
N SER A 216 1.84 13.94 -24.58
CA SER A 216 1.41 13.69 -23.20
C SER A 216 -0.12 13.67 -23.06
N CYS A 217 -0.82 14.60 -23.72
CA CYS A 217 -2.29 14.63 -23.73
C CYS A 217 -2.89 13.36 -24.35
N ARG A 218 -2.37 12.95 -25.52
CA ARG A 218 -2.78 11.70 -26.20
C ARG A 218 -2.50 10.48 -25.33
N LEU A 219 -1.32 10.42 -24.70
CA LEU A 219 -0.94 9.33 -23.80
C LEU A 219 -1.98 9.15 -22.68
N ARG A 220 -2.37 10.24 -22.01
CA ARG A 220 -3.37 10.20 -20.93
C ARG A 220 -4.71 9.66 -21.43
N ASN A 221 -5.16 10.10 -22.61
CA ASN A 221 -6.42 9.63 -23.17
C ASN A 221 -6.37 8.12 -23.50
N PHE A 222 -5.27 7.66 -24.11
CA PHE A 222 -5.07 6.24 -24.41
C PHE A 222 -4.88 5.38 -23.17
N GLN A 223 -4.32 5.91 -22.09
CA GLN A 223 -4.20 5.20 -20.81
C GLN A 223 -5.56 4.92 -20.18
N VAL A 224 -6.43 5.92 -20.09
CA VAL A 224 -7.79 5.74 -19.53
C VAL A 224 -8.53 4.65 -20.30
N ARG A 225 -8.45 4.69 -21.63
CA ARG A 225 -9.05 3.66 -22.51
C ARG A 225 -8.39 2.29 -22.32
N PHE A 226 -7.07 2.25 -22.16
CA PHE A 226 -6.32 1.01 -21.92
C PHE A 226 -6.65 0.39 -20.56
N GLU A 227 -6.83 1.20 -19.51
CA GLU A 227 -7.22 0.70 -18.18
C GLU A 227 -8.57 0.00 -18.21
N GLU A 228 -9.54 0.54 -18.95
CA GLU A 228 -10.83 -0.10 -19.18
C GLU A 228 -10.67 -1.44 -19.92
N LEU A 229 -9.89 -1.46 -21.00
CA LEU A 229 -9.57 -2.71 -21.72
C LEU A 229 -8.85 -3.72 -20.81
N TRP A 230 -7.93 -3.26 -19.98
CA TRP A 230 -7.18 -4.11 -19.05
C TRP A 230 -8.09 -4.69 -17.96
N LYS A 231 -9.03 -3.91 -17.44
CA LYS A 231 -10.06 -4.38 -16.50
C LYS A 231 -10.94 -5.45 -17.14
N ASN A 232 -11.37 -5.23 -18.38
CA ASN A 232 -12.16 -6.18 -19.15
C ASN A 232 -11.36 -7.47 -19.42
N PHE A 233 -10.11 -7.35 -19.85
CA PHE A 233 -9.17 -8.48 -20.02
C PHE A 233 -9.08 -9.36 -18.76
N ASN A 234 -8.87 -8.76 -17.59
CA ASN A 234 -8.81 -9.51 -16.33
C ASN A 234 -10.15 -10.19 -16.00
N THR A 235 -11.27 -9.52 -16.27
CA THR A 235 -12.62 -10.04 -16.02
C THR A 235 -12.91 -11.24 -16.90
N TYR A 236 -12.63 -11.15 -18.20
CA TYR A 236 -12.83 -12.23 -19.17
C TYR A 236 -11.89 -13.41 -18.92
N THR A 237 -10.60 -13.15 -18.69
CA THR A 237 -9.61 -14.19 -18.33
C THR A 237 -10.03 -14.95 -17.07
N SER A 238 -10.45 -14.22 -16.04
CA SER A 238 -10.97 -14.85 -14.80
C SER A 238 -12.22 -15.66 -15.07
N GLY A 239 -13.11 -15.18 -15.96
CA GLY A 239 -14.32 -15.88 -16.36
C GLY A 239 -14.04 -17.17 -17.14
N GLU A 240 -13.10 -17.14 -18.08
CA GLU A 240 -12.67 -18.31 -18.86
C GLU A 240 -12.07 -19.38 -17.93
N GLN A 241 -11.18 -18.98 -17.00
CA GLN A 241 -10.61 -19.86 -15.98
C GLN A 241 -11.69 -20.48 -15.08
N LEU A 242 -12.63 -19.67 -14.60
CA LEU A 242 -13.71 -20.10 -13.71
C LEU A 242 -14.62 -21.16 -14.36
N LEU A 243 -14.85 -21.04 -15.66
CA LEU A 243 -15.65 -21.99 -16.44
C LEU A 243 -14.84 -23.14 -17.05
N GLY A 244 -13.52 -23.19 -16.81
CA GLY A 244 -12.63 -24.21 -17.37
C GLY A 244 -12.50 -24.15 -18.90
N LEU A 245 -12.69 -22.95 -19.47
CA LEU A 245 -12.49 -22.70 -20.90
C LEU A 245 -11.00 -22.43 -21.19
N PRO A 246 -10.53 -22.68 -22.42
CA PRO A 246 -9.19 -22.27 -22.82
C PRO A 246 -9.06 -20.75 -22.68
N VAL A 247 -8.05 -20.30 -21.95
CA VAL A 247 -7.80 -18.87 -21.74
C VAL A 247 -7.28 -18.27 -23.04
N THR A 248 -7.92 -17.20 -23.47
CA THR A 248 -7.51 -16.46 -24.66
C THR A 248 -6.29 -15.59 -24.32
N ASN A 249 -5.17 -15.80 -25.00
CA ASN A 249 -3.95 -15.02 -24.77
C ASN A 249 -3.96 -13.71 -25.57
N TYR A 250 -3.58 -12.62 -24.90
CA TYR A 250 -3.50 -11.27 -25.49
C TYR A 250 -2.10 -10.67 -25.31
N ASP A 251 -1.07 -11.30 -25.90
CA ASP A 251 0.33 -10.86 -25.81
C ASP A 251 0.52 -9.39 -26.27
N CYS A 252 -0.32 -8.94 -27.21
CA CYS A 252 -0.33 -7.55 -27.70
C CYS A 252 -0.68 -6.56 -26.58
N LEU A 253 -1.68 -6.87 -25.73
CA LEU A 253 -2.07 -6.02 -24.60
C LEU A 253 -0.97 -5.96 -23.54
N GLU A 254 -0.31 -7.09 -23.24
CA GLU A 254 0.79 -7.08 -22.27
C GLU A 254 1.98 -6.25 -22.74
N LYS A 255 2.31 -6.32 -24.04
CA LYS A 255 3.35 -5.49 -24.65
C LYS A 255 2.96 -4.01 -24.58
N LYS A 256 1.73 -3.67 -24.96
CA LYS A 256 1.23 -2.29 -24.92
C LYS A 256 1.13 -1.73 -23.50
N LYS A 257 0.83 -2.56 -22.50
CA LYS A 257 0.90 -2.16 -21.09
C LYS A 257 2.30 -1.68 -20.70
N LYS A 258 3.32 -2.49 -21.02
CA LYS A 258 4.72 -2.13 -20.74
C LYS A 258 5.14 -0.86 -21.47
N GLU A 259 4.71 -0.70 -22.71
CA GLU A 259 4.96 0.50 -23.53
C GLU A 259 4.31 1.75 -22.91
N LEU A 260 3.03 1.68 -22.54
CA LEU A 260 2.30 2.76 -21.87
C LEU A 260 2.90 3.13 -20.50
N ASP A 261 3.32 2.13 -19.71
CA ASP A 261 3.98 2.35 -18.42
C ASP A 261 5.34 3.07 -18.59
N LEU A 262 6.07 2.78 -19.67
CA LEU A 262 7.32 3.45 -20.00
C LEU A 262 7.08 4.88 -20.48
N LEU A 263 6.11 5.07 -21.37
CA LEU A 263 5.66 6.38 -21.84
C LEU A 263 5.21 7.27 -20.69
N GLN A 264 4.46 6.73 -19.71
CA GLN A 264 4.00 7.49 -18.55
C GLN A 264 5.16 8.05 -17.71
N LYS A 265 6.23 7.27 -17.57
CA LYS A 265 7.41 7.70 -16.83
C LYS A 265 8.15 8.81 -17.57
N LEU A 266 8.22 8.73 -18.90
CA LEU A 266 8.88 9.75 -19.72
C LEU A 266 8.08 11.05 -19.75
N TYR A 267 6.83 11.00 -20.21
CA TYR A 267 6.00 12.20 -20.35
C TYR A 267 5.60 12.79 -18.99
N GLY A 268 5.43 11.96 -17.96
CA GLY A 268 5.24 12.47 -16.60
C GLY A 268 6.48 13.21 -16.05
N LEU A 269 7.69 12.80 -16.44
CA LEU A 269 8.91 13.55 -16.12
C LEU A 269 9.01 14.82 -16.96
N TYR A 270 8.68 14.74 -18.25
CA TYR A 270 8.65 15.88 -19.17
C TYR A 270 7.74 16.99 -18.64
N ASP A 271 6.48 16.66 -18.31
CA ASP A 271 5.51 17.63 -17.80
C ASP A 271 5.96 18.25 -16.49
N ALA A 272 6.55 17.45 -15.58
CA ALA A 272 7.08 17.96 -14.31
C ALA A 272 8.24 18.95 -14.53
N VAL A 273 9.14 18.66 -15.46
CA VAL A 273 10.27 19.53 -15.79
C VAL A 273 9.76 20.81 -16.46
N MET A 274 8.91 20.70 -17.49
CA MET A 274 8.39 21.87 -18.20
C MET A 274 7.56 22.77 -17.29
N SER A 275 6.72 22.20 -16.41
CA SER A 275 5.96 22.98 -15.43
C SER A 275 6.88 23.71 -14.44
N LYS A 276 7.98 23.09 -14.02
CA LYS A 276 8.96 23.73 -13.12
C LYS A 276 9.77 24.81 -13.82
N ILE A 277 10.26 24.56 -15.04
CA ILE A 277 10.97 25.54 -15.85
C ILE A 277 10.08 26.75 -16.13
N GLN A 278 8.83 26.54 -16.53
CA GLN A 278 7.86 27.62 -16.71
C GLN A 278 7.61 28.38 -15.40
N GLY A 279 7.59 27.68 -14.26
CA GLY A 279 7.54 28.30 -12.94
C GLY A 279 8.75 29.19 -12.65
N TYR A 280 9.96 28.77 -13.05
CA TYR A 280 11.17 29.58 -12.87
C TYR A 280 11.14 30.86 -13.71
N TYR A 281 10.66 30.77 -14.95
CA TYR A 281 10.54 31.94 -15.83
C TYR A 281 9.67 33.06 -15.24
N GLY A 282 8.64 32.71 -14.44
CA GLY A 282 7.78 33.69 -13.77
C GLY A 282 8.37 34.35 -12.52
N ILE A 283 9.57 33.97 -12.07
CA ILE A 283 10.20 34.54 -10.87
C ILE A 283 10.81 35.91 -11.21
N LEU A 284 10.56 36.92 -10.36
CA LEU A 284 11.20 38.23 -10.46
C LEU A 284 12.71 38.10 -10.31
N TRP A 285 13.47 38.79 -11.17
CA TRP A 285 14.93 38.67 -11.20
C TRP A 285 15.61 38.92 -9.84
N THR A 286 15.06 39.83 -9.04
CA THR A 286 15.55 40.15 -7.69
C THR A 286 15.40 39.01 -6.69
N ASP A 287 14.43 38.11 -6.93
CA ASP A 287 14.02 37.04 -6.02
C ASP A 287 14.47 35.66 -6.52
N VAL A 288 15.21 35.59 -7.63
CA VAL A 288 15.69 34.34 -8.21
C VAL A 288 16.75 33.71 -7.30
N ASP A 289 16.45 32.51 -6.81
CA ASP A 289 17.40 31.65 -6.10
C ASP A 289 18.02 30.64 -7.06
N ILE A 290 19.22 30.96 -7.55
CA ILE A 290 19.91 30.19 -8.59
C ILE A 290 20.48 28.88 -8.02
N GLU A 291 20.93 28.87 -6.76
CA GLU A 291 21.41 27.65 -6.10
C GLU A 291 20.27 26.63 -5.98
N LYS A 292 19.09 27.09 -5.55
CA LYS A 292 17.91 26.23 -5.46
C LYS A 292 17.51 25.69 -6.84
N ILE A 293 17.43 26.54 -7.86
CA ILE A 293 17.10 26.11 -9.23
C ILE A 293 18.12 25.06 -9.73
N ASN A 294 19.41 25.29 -9.54
CA ASN A 294 20.46 24.34 -9.94
C ASN A 294 20.33 22.98 -9.22
N SER A 295 19.97 23.00 -7.93
CA SER A 295 19.72 21.77 -7.17
C SER A 295 18.52 20.97 -7.70
N GLU A 296 17.42 21.65 -8.06
CA GLU A 296 16.22 21.03 -8.64
C GLU A 296 16.53 20.47 -10.05
N LEU A 297 17.29 21.20 -10.87
CA LEU A 297 17.73 20.72 -12.19
C LEU A 297 18.64 19.50 -12.11
N LEU A 298 19.56 19.46 -11.14
CA LEU A 298 20.41 18.28 -10.90
C LEU A 298 19.57 17.05 -10.50
N GLU A 299 18.51 17.25 -9.72
CA GLU A 299 17.55 16.17 -9.43
C GLU A 299 16.87 15.66 -10.70
N PHE A 300 16.42 16.58 -11.58
CA PHE A 300 15.82 16.21 -12.86
C PHE A 300 16.80 15.48 -13.80
N GLN A 301 18.05 15.92 -13.90
CA GLN A 301 19.10 15.20 -14.64
C GLN A 301 19.29 13.79 -14.09
N ASN A 302 19.34 13.62 -12.77
CA ASN A 302 19.46 12.32 -12.14
C ASN A 302 18.26 11.41 -12.42
N ARG A 303 17.05 11.96 -12.45
CA ARG A 303 15.83 11.23 -12.84
C ARG A 303 15.87 10.83 -14.32
N CYS A 304 16.28 11.72 -15.23
CA CYS A 304 16.50 11.40 -16.65
C CYS A 304 17.53 10.28 -16.82
N ARG A 305 18.64 10.29 -16.07
CA ARG A 305 19.68 9.25 -16.13
C ARG A 305 19.15 7.87 -15.73
N LYS A 306 18.25 7.81 -14.73
CA LYS A 306 17.61 6.59 -14.22
C LYS A 306 16.54 6.02 -15.16
N LEU A 307 16.11 6.73 -16.20
CA LEU A 307 15.17 6.19 -17.17
C LEU A 307 15.77 4.98 -17.92
N PRO A 308 14.96 3.95 -18.20
CA PRO A 308 15.38 2.78 -18.98
C PRO A 308 16.04 3.14 -20.31
N LYS A 309 17.04 2.34 -20.72
CA LYS A 309 17.81 2.59 -21.96
C LYS A 309 16.94 2.73 -23.20
N GLY A 310 15.90 1.90 -23.34
CA GLY A 310 14.99 1.95 -24.49
C GLY A 310 14.17 3.24 -24.64
N LEU A 311 14.08 4.07 -23.59
CA LEU A 311 13.45 5.40 -23.67
C LEU A 311 14.42 6.49 -24.12
N LYS A 312 15.73 6.25 -24.07
CA LYS A 312 16.75 7.28 -24.33
C LYS A 312 16.92 7.59 -25.82
N ASP A 313 16.52 6.65 -26.68
CA ASP A 313 16.58 6.80 -28.13
C ASP A 313 15.41 7.67 -28.65
N TRP A 314 14.43 7.97 -27.81
CA TRP A 314 13.23 8.71 -28.21
C TRP A 314 13.48 10.22 -28.26
N GLN A 315 12.90 10.87 -29.26
CA GLN A 315 13.09 12.31 -29.48
C GLN A 315 12.66 13.14 -28.25
N ALA A 316 11.51 12.82 -27.65
CA ALA A 316 11.03 13.50 -26.45
C ALA A 316 12.01 13.42 -25.27
N PHE A 317 12.76 12.32 -25.14
CA PHE A 317 13.82 12.21 -24.13
C PHE A 317 15.02 13.09 -24.47
N GLN A 318 15.44 13.11 -25.74
CA GLN A 318 16.56 13.93 -26.19
C GLN A 318 16.26 15.42 -26.03
N ASP A 319 15.05 15.84 -26.39
CA ASP A 319 14.58 17.22 -26.22
C ASP A 319 14.53 17.59 -24.74
N LEU A 320 13.94 16.75 -23.89
CA LEU A 320 13.91 16.96 -22.44
C LEU A 320 15.31 17.09 -21.84
N LYS A 321 16.21 16.18 -22.20
CA LYS A 321 17.60 16.20 -21.74
C LYS A 321 18.28 17.49 -22.16
N LYS A 322 18.14 17.87 -23.43
CA LYS A 322 18.71 19.10 -23.97
C LYS A 322 18.19 20.32 -23.23
N THR A 323 16.88 20.43 -22.99
CA THR A 323 16.31 21.55 -22.23
C THR A 323 16.89 21.64 -20.81
N ILE A 324 17.04 20.51 -20.12
CA ILE A 324 17.63 20.49 -18.77
C ILE A 324 19.11 20.87 -18.81
N ASP A 325 19.87 20.32 -19.76
CA ASP A 325 21.30 20.56 -19.90
C ASP A 325 21.56 22.04 -20.29
N ASP A 326 20.84 22.58 -21.27
CA ASP A 326 20.94 23.99 -21.68
C ASP A 326 20.59 24.94 -20.50
N PHE A 327 19.55 24.64 -19.72
CA PHE A 327 19.21 25.46 -18.54
C PHE A 327 20.29 25.35 -17.47
N SER A 328 20.79 24.14 -17.18
CA SER A 328 21.85 23.92 -16.19
C SER A 328 23.15 24.61 -16.58
N GLU A 329 23.50 24.62 -17.87
CA GLU A 329 24.67 25.37 -18.38
C GLU A 329 24.49 26.89 -18.29
N SER A 330 23.24 27.38 -18.26
CA SER A 330 22.93 28.80 -18.09
C SER A 330 23.01 29.24 -16.63
N CYS A 331 22.83 28.33 -15.65
CA CYS A 331 22.83 28.67 -14.22
C CYS A 331 24.11 29.40 -13.75
N PRO A 332 25.35 28.98 -14.10
CA PRO A 332 26.56 29.70 -13.72
C PRO A 332 26.60 31.14 -14.28
N LEU A 333 26.14 31.34 -15.52
CA LEU A 333 26.04 32.67 -16.12
C LEU A 333 25.03 33.54 -15.36
N LEU A 334 23.86 32.99 -15.05
CA LEU A 334 22.85 33.69 -14.27
C LEU A 334 23.39 34.12 -12.90
N GLU A 335 24.18 33.27 -12.24
CA GLU A 335 24.78 33.56 -10.94
C GLU A 335 25.75 34.74 -11.01
N MET A 336 26.57 34.77 -12.07
CA MET A 336 27.48 35.88 -12.34
C MET A 336 26.73 37.18 -12.70
N MET A 337 25.65 37.08 -13.48
CA MET A 337 24.81 38.21 -13.87
C MET A 337 23.98 38.76 -12.70
N ALA A 338 23.60 37.92 -11.73
CA ALA A 338 22.89 38.32 -10.51
C ALA A 338 23.81 38.99 -9.46
N ASN A 339 25.13 39.00 -9.70
CA ASN A 339 26.08 39.60 -8.78
C ASN A 339 25.84 41.11 -8.61
N LYS A 340 25.83 41.59 -7.36
CA LYS A 340 25.65 43.02 -7.00
C LYS A 340 26.71 43.98 -7.58
N SER A 341 27.76 43.45 -8.20
CA SER A 341 28.80 44.23 -8.90
C SER A 341 28.36 44.65 -10.30
N MET A 342 27.30 44.01 -10.83
CA MET A 342 26.68 44.37 -12.10
C MET A 342 25.99 45.74 -11.99
N MET A 343 26.20 46.57 -13.00
CA MET A 343 25.70 47.95 -13.09
C MET A 343 25.16 48.17 -14.51
N MET A 344 24.36 49.23 -14.73
CA MET A 344 23.70 49.47 -16.01
C MET A 344 24.66 49.49 -17.22
N ARG A 345 25.90 49.94 -17.05
CA ARG A 345 26.94 49.89 -18.10
C ARG A 345 27.28 48.46 -18.55
N HIS A 346 27.27 47.49 -17.63
CA HIS A 346 27.54 46.08 -17.92
C HIS A 346 26.35 45.46 -18.66
N TRP A 347 25.12 45.75 -18.21
CA TRP A 347 23.89 45.34 -18.89
C TRP A 347 23.76 45.94 -20.29
N GLY A 348 24.23 47.18 -20.50
CA GLY A 348 24.35 47.80 -21.82
C GLY A 348 25.31 47.04 -22.74
N ARG A 349 26.49 46.65 -22.25
CA ARG A 349 27.44 45.82 -23.02
C ARG A 349 26.86 44.46 -23.38
N ILE A 350 26.12 43.82 -22.47
CA ILE A 350 25.43 42.54 -22.75
C ILE A 350 24.29 42.76 -23.76
N THR A 351 23.58 43.88 -23.69
CA THR A 351 22.54 44.25 -24.67
C THR A 351 23.12 44.38 -26.07
N ASP A 352 24.24 45.11 -26.21
CA ASP A 352 24.93 45.31 -27.49
C ASP A 352 25.43 43.99 -28.09
N LEU A 353 25.90 43.07 -27.23
CA LEU A 353 26.41 41.76 -27.63
C LEU A 353 25.30 40.79 -28.05
N THR A 354 24.24 40.71 -27.25
CA THR A 354 23.15 39.73 -27.43
C THR A 354 22.07 40.23 -28.40
N GLY A 355 21.99 41.55 -28.63
CA GLY A 355 20.92 42.20 -29.37
C GLY A 355 19.58 42.22 -28.63
N HIS A 356 19.55 41.84 -27.34
CA HIS A 356 18.36 41.78 -26.50
C HIS A 356 18.42 42.87 -25.42
N LYS A 357 17.35 43.66 -25.28
CA LYS A 357 17.30 44.79 -24.34
C LYS A 357 16.87 44.32 -22.96
N PHE A 358 17.72 44.49 -21.95
CA PHE A 358 17.40 44.13 -20.56
C PHE A 358 16.85 45.35 -19.79
N GLU A 359 15.60 45.28 -19.36
CA GLU A 359 14.94 46.33 -18.56
C GLU A 359 15.07 46.05 -17.05
N VAL A 360 16.31 45.95 -16.58
CA VAL A 360 16.67 45.48 -15.22
C VAL A 360 16.12 46.37 -14.10
N GLU A 361 15.83 47.64 -14.39
CA GLU A 361 15.24 48.60 -13.43
C GLU A 361 13.72 48.47 -13.32
N SER A 362 13.06 47.64 -14.14
CA SER A 362 11.62 47.43 -14.08
C SER A 362 11.23 46.48 -12.95
N ASP A 363 10.21 46.85 -12.17
CA ASP A 363 9.62 46.01 -11.12
C ASP A 363 8.96 44.72 -11.67
N THR A 364 8.78 44.63 -12.99
CA THR A 364 8.23 43.45 -13.67
C THR A 364 9.29 42.57 -14.33
N PHE A 365 10.58 42.86 -14.12
CA PHE A 365 11.66 42.14 -14.77
C PHE A 365 11.82 40.73 -14.18
N THR A 366 11.60 39.72 -15.02
CA THR A 366 11.59 38.30 -14.62
C THR A 366 12.76 37.52 -15.20
N LEU A 367 13.02 36.33 -14.66
CA LEU A 367 13.99 35.40 -15.22
C LEU A 367 13.73 35.10 -16.71
N GLN A 368 12.45 35.05 -17.12
CA GLN A 368 12.09 34.87 -18.53
C GLN A 368 12.76 35.90 -19.44
N ASN A 369 12.74 37.18 -19.04
CA ASN A 369 13.30 38.26 -19.86
C ASN A 369 14.81 38.12 -20.06
N ILE A 370 15.52 37.49 -19.14
CA ILE A 370 16.95 37.20 -19.31
C ILE A 370 17.17 35.98 -20.19
N MET A 371 16.38 34.93 -19.98
CA MET A 371 16.48 33.66 -20.69
C MET A 371 15.99 33.72 -22.15
N GLU A 372 15.28 34.79 -22.54
CA GLU A 372 14.94 35.11 -23.93
C GLU A 372 16.18 35.52 -24.76
N ALA A 373 17.24 36.02 -24.10
CA ALA A 373 18.50 36.29 -24.76
C ALA A 373 19.29 34.99 -24.98
N PRO A 374 20.05 34.86 -26.08
CA PRO A 374 20.84 33.67 -26.37
C PRO A 374 22.13 33.63 -25.51
N LEU A 375 21.99 33.47 -24.19
CA LEU A 375 23.10 33.54 -23.22
C LEU A 375 24.20 32.52 -23.52
N LEU A 376 23.83 31.27 -23.79
CA LEU A 376 24.78 30.19 -24.07
C LEU A 376 25.60 30.43 -25.35
N LYS A 377 25.04 31.15 -26.34
CA LYS A 377 25.75 31.45 -27.59
C LYS A 377 26.92 32.41 -27.36
N TYR A 378 26.78 33.31 -26.38
CA TYR A 378 27.76 34.33 -26.05
C TYR A 378 28.33 34.13 -24.64
N LYS A 379 28.40 32.87 -24.18
CA LYS A 379 28.77 32.49 -22.82
C LYS A 379 30.08 33.14 -22.37
N ASP A 380 31.15 32.94 -23.13
CA ASP A 380 32.50 33.37 -22.75
C ASP A 380 32.59 34.90 -22.64
N ASP A 381 31.97 35.61 -23.60
CA ASP A 381 31.93 37.08 -23.61
C ASP A 381 31.12 37.66 -22.44
N ILE A 382 29.99 37.02 -22.09
CA ILE A 382 29.16 37.42 -20.95
C ILE A 382 29.91 37.16 -19.63
N GLU A 383 30.59 36.02 -19.53
CA GLU A 383 31.44 35.66 -18.39
C GLU A 383 32.53 36.72 -18.17
N ASP A 384 33.21 37.14 -19.23
CA ASP A 384 34.23 38.20 -19.18
C ASP A 384 33.67 39.54 -18.72
N ILE A 385 32.47 39.93 -19.18
CA ILE A 385 31.80 41.16 -18.73
C ILE A 385 31.49 41.08 -17.23
N CYS A 386 30.96 39.96 -16.75
CA CYS A 386 30.66 39.76 -15.34
C CYS A 386 31.91 39.75 -14.46
N ILE A 387 33.02 39.13 -14.92
CA ILE A 387 34.30 39.16 -14.21
C ILE A 387 34.86 40.59 -14.17
N SER A 388 34.74 41.34 -15.27
CA SER A 388 35.12 42.76 -15.32
C SER A 388 34.34 43.56 -14.28
N ALA A 389 33.03 43.31 -14.15
CA ALA A 389 32.18 44.01 -13.19
C ALA A 389 32.63 43.80 -11.73
N VAL A 390 33.00 42.57 -11.36
CA VAL A 390 33.54 42.26 -10.02
C VAL A 390 34.87 42.98 -9.78
N LYS A 391 35.78 42.93 -10.75
CA LYS A 391 37.08 43.64 -10.67
C LYS A 391 36.90 45.15 -10.59
N GLU A 392 35.97 45.72 -11.35
CA GLU A 392 35.65 47.14 -11.33
C GLU A 392 35.12 47.57 -9.95
N LYS A 393 34.24 46.78 -9.33
CA LYS A 393 33.77 47.06 -7.97
C LYS A 393 34.90 47.06 -6.94
N ASP A 394 35.83 46.13 -7.03
CA ASP A 394 37.00 46.10 -6.14
C ASP A 394 37.89 47.32 -6.33
N ILE A 395 38.03 47.81 -7.56
CA ILE A 395 38.75 49.05 -7.88
C ILE A 395 38.01 50.25 -7.29
N ASP A 396 36.68 50.34 -7.48
CA ASP A 396 35.84 51.42 -6.96
C ASP A 396 35.87 51.47 -5.42
N ALA A 397 35.87 50.30 -4.75
CA ALA A 397 36.01 50.20 -3.30
C ALA A 397 37.38 50.71 -2.82
N LYS A 398 38.47 50.28 -3.46
CA LYS A 398 39.82 50.78 -3.15
C LYS A 398 39.94 52.28 -3.38
N LEU A 399 39.38 52.79 -4.48
CA LEU A 399 39.42 54.21 -4.82
C LEU A 399 38.60 55.04 -3.81
N SER A 400 37.48 54.51 -3.34
CA SER A 400 36.66 55.13 -2.29
C SER A 400 37.41 55.18 -0.96
N GLN A 401 38.10 54.11 -0.58
CA GLN A 401 38.96 54.09 0.61
C GLN A 401 40.09 55.12 0.50
N VAL A 402 40.74 55.23 -0.66
CA VAL A 402 41.77 56.25 -0.90
C VAL A 402 41.18 57.65 -0.73
N LYS A 403 40.02 57.93 -1.33
CA LYS A 403 39.33 59.22 -1.17
C LYS A 403 39.04 59.53 0.29
N GLU A 404 38.55 58.55 1.06
CA GLU A 404 38.27 58.70 2.47
C GLU A 404 39.55 59.01 3.27
N VAL A 405 40.61 58.24 3.06
CA VAL A 405 41.91 58.46 3.71
C VAL A 405 42.44 59.87 3.43
N TRP A 406 42.44 60.31 2.16
CA TRP A 406 42.88 61.66 1.79
C TRP A 406 41.99 62.76 2.37
N SER A 407 40.67 62.53 2.43
CA SER A 407 39.74 63.49 3.04
C SER A 407 39.90 63.62 4.55
N SER A 408 40.44 62.58 5.20
CA SER A 408 40.70 62.55 6.65
C SER A 408 42.08 63.07 7.05
N GLN A 409 42.95 63.39 6.09
CA GLN A 409 44.28 63.93 6.40
C GLN A 409 44.18 65.38 6.85
N THR A 410 44.59 65.63 8.08
CA THR A 410 44.79 66.99 8.62
C THR A 410 46.28 67.24 8.71
N LEU A 411 46.78 68.23 7.98
CA LEU A 411 48.20 68.61 8.01
C LEU A 411 48.45 69.52 9.20
N SER A 412 49.29 69.08 10.14
CA SER A 412 49.86 69.93 11.19
C SER A 412 51.21 70.47 10.70
N LEU A 413 51.31 71.80 10.65
CA LEU A 413 52.56 72.49 10.33
C LEU A 413 53.19 72.94 11.65
N ASP A 414 54.37 72.42 11.95
CA ASP A 414 55.16 72.83 13.10
C ASP A 414 56.14 73.93 12.68
N ASP A 415 56.18 75.01 13.45
CA ASP A 415 57.09 76.13 13.20
C ASP A 415 58.53 75.74 13.61
N ILE A 416 59.47 75.90 12.68
CA ILE A 416 60.90 75.68 12.92
C ILE A 416 61.43 76.91 13.67
N GLN A 417 61.85 76.74 14.93
CA GLN A 417 62.54 77.79 15.70
C GLN A 417 63.87 78.13 15.02
N GLY A 418 63.99 79.38 14.57
CA GLY A 418 65.23 80.02 14.14
C GLY A 418 65.87 80.84 15.25
#